data_AF-A0AA50IYZ1-F1
#
_entry.id   AF-A0AA50IYZ1-F1
#
_cell.length_a   1.000
_cell.length_b   1.000
_cell.length_c   1.000
_cell.angle_alpha   90.00
_cell.angle_beta   90.00
_cell.angle_gamma   90.00
#
_symmetry.space_group_name_H-M   'P 1'
#
loop_
_entity.id
_entity.type
_entity.pdbx_description
1 polymer ?
#
loop_
_entity_poly.entity_id
_entity_poly.type
_entity_poly.pdbx_seq_one_letter_code
_entity_poly.pdbx_strand_id
1 'polypeptide(L)'
;VYMGNVCSAYLGQAPARQAVIFAGLPKSTICTTVNKVCSSGMKSILLATQGLQTGTQDVILAGGMESMSNVPYYLKRGETPYGGVQLLDGIVFDGLTDVYNKIHMGNCAENTAKKLAITRQQQDDYAISSYKRSAAAYEAKVFLDELVPVPVPQKRGAPPIIFSEDEEYKKINFEKFNKLATVFQKENGTVTAGNASTLNDGAAALVLMTADAAQRLNVKPLARVVGYADGECDPIDFPIAPAVAIPKLLEKTGVKKEDVAMWEINEAFSVVAIANQKMLDLDPTKVNIHGGAVSIGHPIGMSGARIVVHLCHALKKGEKGVASVCNGGGGASSIMIEK
;
A
#
# COMPACT_ATOMS: atom_id res chain seq x y z
N VAL A 1 2.94 -4.78 18.92
CA VAL A 1 2.87 -3.82 17.79
C VAL A 1 3.64 -4.39 16.62
N TYR A 2 3.01 -4.46 15.45
CA TYR A 2 3.67 -4.78 14.18
C TYR A 2 3.56 -3.58 13.24
N MET A 3 4.69 -3.02 12.79
CA MET A 3 4.66 -1.93 11.81
C MET A 3 5.46 -2.30 10.57
N GLY A 4 4.80 -2.23 9.42
CA GLY A 4 5.42 -2.35 8.12
C GLY A 4 6.35 -1.17 7.84
N ASN A 5 7.57 -1.44 7.37
CA ASN A 5 8.50 -0.42 6.88
C ASN A 5 9.51 -1.09 5.94
N VAL A 6 9.71 -0.54 4.75
CA VAL A 6 10.56 -1.12 3.71
C VAL A 6 11.95 -0.50 3.75
N CYS A 7 12.02 0.81 3.49
CA CYS A 7 13.28 1.53 3.40
C CYS A 7 13.76 1.97 4.79
N SER A 8 14.22 1.00 5.57
CA SER A 8 14.56 1.18 6.99
C SER A 8 15.94 1.82 7.26
N ALA A 9 16.71 2.08 6.22
CA ALA A 9 18.02 2.70 6.37
C ALA A 9 17.92 4.12 6.94
N TYR A 10 18.88 4.48 7.80
CA TYR A 10 18.97 5.79 8.47
C TYR A 10 17.80 6.17 9.40
N LEU A 11 16.79 5.29 9.58
CA LEU A 11 15.73 5.49 10.56
C LEU A 11 16.19 5.30 12.01
N GLY A 12 17.38 4.73 12.24
CA GLY A 12 17.86 4.33 13.56
C GLY A 12 17.34 2.95 14.01
N GLN A 13 17.63 2.58 15.25
CA GLN A 13 17.31 1.24 15.75
C GLN A 13 15.79 1.07 15.94
N ALA A 14 15.27 -0.08 15.49
CA ALA A 14 13.91 -0.55 15.74
C ALA A 14 12.78 0.48 15.41
N PRO A 15 12.52 0.78 14.12
CA PRO A 15 11.52 1.78 13.71
C PRO A 15 10.14 1.60 14.36
N ALA A 16 9.60 0.38 14.39
CA ALA A 16 8.31 0.10 15.05
C ALA A 16 8.31 0.48 16.55
N ARG A 17 9.45 0.29 17.23
CA ARG A 17 9.61 0.65 18.63
C ARG A 17 9.68 2.16 18.82
N GLN A 18 10.35 2.88 17.91
CA GLN A 18 10.37 4.35 17.94
C GLN A 18 8.96 4.91 17.84
N ALA A 19 8.17 4.44 16.87
CA ALA A 19 6.77 4.85 16.71
C ALA A 19 5.95 4.64 18.00
N VAL A 20 6.12 3.50 18.66
CA VAL A 20 5.43 3.17 19.92
C VAL A 20 5.84 4.09 21.07
N ILE A 21 7.14 4.34 21.24
CA ILE A 21 7.64 5.23 22.30
C ILE A 21 7.19 6.67 22.06
N PHE A 22 7.27 7.17 20.83
CA PHE A 22 6.84 8.54 20.50
C PHE A 22 5.32 8.72 20.54
N ALA A 23 4.54 7.66 20.31
CA ALA A 23 3.09 7.65 20.52
C ALA A 23 2.69 7.59 22.01
N GLY A 24 3.64 7.49 22.94
CA GLY A 24 3.38 7.49 24.38
C GLY A 24 2.88 6.15 24.93
N LEU A 25 3.03 5.04 24.18
CA LEU A 25 2.65 3.71 24.67
C LEU A 25 3.63 3.21 25.75
N PRO A 26 3.19 2.28 26.62
CA PRO A 26 4.04 1.72 27.67
C PRO A 26 5.37 1.14 27.15
N LYS A 27 6.45 1.34 27.90
CA LYS A 27 7.76 0.76 27.57
C LYS A 27 7.76 -0.78 27.56
N SER A 28 6.78 -1.43 28.18
CA SER A 28 6.60 -2.89 28.12
C SER A 28 6.03 -3.38 26.78
N THR A 29 5.55 -2.50 25.88
CA THR A 29 4.94 -2.91 24.61
C THR A 29 5.94 -3.56 23.66
N ILE A 30 5.67 -4.81 23.28
CA ILE A 30 6.49 -5.59 22.34
C ILE A 30 6.32 -5.03 20.91
N CYS A 31 7.42 -4.84 20.20
CA CYS A 31 7.45 -4.17 18.90
C CYS A 31 8.26 -4.96 17.88
N THR A 32 7.73 -5.10 16.67
CA THR A 32 8.42 -5.74 15.55
C THR A 32 8.23 -4.90 14.29
N THR A 33 9.32 -4.60 13.58
CA THR A 33 9.27 -3.98 12.25
C THR A 33 9.21 -5.08 11.21
N VAL A 34 8.30 -4.99 10.24
CA VAL A 34 8.03 -6.03 9.25
C VAL A 34 8.36 -5.48 7.86
N ASN A 35 9.07 -6.25 7.05
CA ASN A 35 9.30 -5.93 5.64
C ASN A 35 8.83 -7.08 4.75
N LYS A 36 7.79 -6.81 3.97
CA LYS A 36 7.33 -7.58 2.79
C LYS A 36 7.11 -6.61 1.63
N VAL A 37 8.03 -5.66 1.44
CA VAL A 37 7.98 -4.56 0.46
C VAL A 37 6.60 -3.86 0.50
N CYS A 38 5.89 -3.66 -0.60
CA CYS A 38 4.61 -2.96 -0.62
C CYS A 38 3.51 -3.62 0.23
N SER A 39 3.64 -4.92 0.51
CA SER A 39 2.72 -5.69 1.36
C SER A 39 3.03 -5.54 2.86
N SER A 40 4.07 -4.81 3.27
CA SER A 40 4.53 -4.74 4.67
C SER A 40 3.44 -4.31 5.66
N GLY A 41 2.68 -3.26 5.31
CA GLY A 41 1.59 -2.77 6.14
C GLY A 41 0.48 -3.82 6.32
N MET A 42 0.10 -4.49 5.22
CA MET A 42 -0.91 -5.56 5.28
C MET A 42 -0.37 -6.78 6.03
N LYS A 43 0.86 -7.20 5.75
CA LYS A 43 1.48 -8.37 6.40
C LYS A 43 1.60 -8.16 7.91
N SER A 44 1.83 -6.94 8.37
CA SER A 44 1.80 -6.60 9.79
C SER A 44 0.43 -6.84 10.43
N ILE A 45 -0.66 -6.51 9.72
CA ILE A 45 -2.03 -6.82 10.15
C ILE A 45 -2.24 -8.33 10.22
N LEU A 46 -1.81 -9.08 9.20
CA LEU A 46 -1.92 -10.55 9.16
C LEU A 46 -1.20 -11.21 10.34
N LEU A 47 0.04 -10.79 10.63
CA LEU A 47 0.82 -11.30 11.78
C LEU A 47 0.16 -10.95 13.11
N ALA A 48 -0.43 -9.75 13.23
CA ALA A 48 -1.21 -9.38 14.40
C ALA A 48 -2.47 -10.25 14.55
N THR A 49 -3.23 -10.49 13.48
CA THR A 49 -4.38 -11.38 13.49
C THR A 49 -3.99 -12.79 13.95
N GLN A 50 -2.85 -13.32 13.50
CA GLN A 50 -2.33 -14.61 13.95
C GLN A 50 -1.99 -14.61 15.44
N GLY A 51 -1.37 -13.54 15.95
CA GLY A 51 -1.07 -13.38 17.38
C GLY A 51 -2.34 -13.40 18.26
N LEU A 52 -3.42 -12.78 17.78
CA LEU A 52 -4.73 -12.81 18.43
C LEU A 52 -5.38 -14.20 18.34
N GLN A 53 -5.35 -14.83 17.15
CA GLN A 53 -5.93 -16.16 16.92
C GLN A 53 -5.27 -17.27 17.75
N THR A 54 -3.97 -17.14 18.02
CA THR A 54 -3.21 -18.09 18.84
C THR A 54 -3.30 -17.81 20.34
N GLY A 55 -3.99 -16.75 20.76
CA GLY A 55 -4.12 -16.36 22.17
C GLY A 55 -2.83 -15.81 22.79
N THR A 56 -1.83 -15.45 21.97
CA THR A 56 -0.55 -14.91 22.47
C THR A 56 -0.72 -13.50 23.03
N GLN A 57 -1.67 -12.73 22.49
CA GLN A 57 -2.07 -11.39 22.94
C GLN A 57 -3.58 -11.23 22.68
N ASP A 58 -4.22 -10.30 23.38
CA ASP A 58 -5.65 -10.00 23.21
C ASP A 58 -5.93 -8.63 22.57
N VAL A 59 -4.93 -7.73 22.57
CA VAL A 59 -4.93 -6.44 21.86
C VAL A 59 -3.59 -6.21 21.18
N ILE A 60 -3.60 -5.91 19.88
CA ILE A 60 -2.40 -5.63 19.08
C ILE A 60 -2.66 -4.45 18.15
N LEU A 61 -1.77 -3.45 18.17
CA LEU A 61 -1.71 -2.43 17.12
C LEU A 61 -0.88 -2.95 15.95
N ALA A 62 -1.39 -2.80 14.73
CA ALA A 62 -0.68 -3.15 13.52
C ALA A 62 -0.92 -2.17 12.38
N GLY A 63 0.07 -1.99 11.51
CA GLY A 63 -0.04 -1.04 10.41
C GLY A 63 1.22 -0.96 9.58
N GLY A 64 1.48 0.19 8.98
CA GLY A 64 2.70 0.45 8.24
C GLY A 64 3.01 1.94 8.15
N MET A 65 4.28 2.24 7.91
CA MET A 65 4.81 3.58 7.80
C MET A 65 5.97 3.61 6.81
N GLU A 66 6.07 4.69 6.04
CA GLU A 66 7.20 4.93 5.15
C GLU A 66 7.44 6.43 5.04
N SER A 67 8.71 6.82 4.98
CA SER A 67 9.08 8.16 4.54
C SER A 67 10.08 8.06 3.41
N MET A 68 9.57 8.01 2.18
CA MET A 68 10.40 7.92 0.98
C MET A 68 11.24 9.19 0.79
N SER A 69 10.74 10.35 1.23
CA SER A 69 11.48 11.62 1.16
C SER A 69 12.76 11.64 2.00
N ASN A 70 12.88 10.78 3.02
CA ASN A 70 14.02 10.73 3.93
C ASN A 70 14.94 9.52 3.72
N VAL A 71 14.69 8.71 2.70
CA VAL A 71 15.54 7.54 2.40
C VAL A 71 16.93 8.04 1.93
N PRO A 72 18.03 7.57 2.55
CA PRO A 72 19.36 8.07 2.23
C PRO A 72 19.94 7.41 0.96
N TYR A 73 21.04 7.97 0.49
CA TYR A 73 21.94 7.28 -0.43
C TYR A 73 22.91 6.35 0.32
N TYR A 74 23.34 5.27 -0.32
CA TYR A 74 24.28 4.30 0.25
C TYR A 74 25.66 4.38 -0.39
N LEU A 75 26.69 4.28 0.45
CA LEU A 75 28.05 3.95 0.05
C LEU A 75 28.41 2.62 0.68
N LYS A 76 28.88 1.65 -0.12
CA LYS A 76 29.31 0.36 0.41
C LYS A 76 30.50 0.56 1.35
N ARG A 77 30.48 -0.12 2.49
CA ARG A 77 31.63 -0.15 3.41
C ARG A 77 32.80 -0.87 2.73
N GLY A 78 33.99 -0.30 2.82
CA GLY A 78 35.21 -0.88 2.28
C GLY A 78 36.19 0.18 1.80
N GLU A 79 37.23 -0.25 1.12
CA GLU A 79 38.17 0.65 0.44
C GLU A 79 37.49 1.32 -0.75
N THR A 80 37.77 2.60 -0.94
CA THR A 80 37.30 3.35 -2.11
C THR A 80 38.18 2.94 -3.30
N PRO A 81 37.63 2.30 -4.35
CA PRO A 81 38.42 1.83 -5.47
C PRO A 81 39.01 3.01 -6.28
N TYR A 82 40.19 2.79 -6.84
CA TYR A 82 40.77 3.71 -7.83
C TYR A 82 39.81 3.84 -9.02
N GLY A 83 39.45 5.07 -9.40
CA GLY A 83 38.46 5.35 -10.45
C GLY A 83 37.10 5.84 -9.94
N GLY A 84 36.86 5.85 -8.63
CA GLY A 84 35.69 6.51 -8.00
C GLY A 84 34.66 5.54 -7.42
N VAL A 85 33.64 6.10 -6.77
CA VAL A 85 32.56 5.35 -6.10
C VAL A 85 31.19 5.74 -6.65
N GLN A 86 30.27 4.78 -6.62
CA GLN A 86 28.86 5.01 -6.89
C GLN A 86 28.10 5.12 -5.57
N LEU A 87 27.39 6.23 -5.37
CA LEU A 87 26.35 6.33 -4.36
C LEU A 87 25.07 5.72 -4.91
N LEU A 88 24.49 4.77 -4.18
CA LEU A 88 23.25 4.09 -4.57
C LEU A 88 22.06 4.82 -3.96
N ASP A 89 21.03 5.13 -4.74
CA ASP A 89 19.77 5.64 -4.20
C ASP A 89 19.05 4.52 -3.44
N GLY A 90 18.75 4.72 -2.15
CA GLY A 90 18.13 3.69 -1.31
C GLY A 90 16.72 3.33 -1.73
N ILE A 91 15.95 4.28 -2.29
CA ILE A 91 14.59 4.01 -2.79
C ILE A 91 14.68 3.05 -3.97
N VAL A 92 15.56 3.36 -4.92
CA VAL A 92 15.75 2.51 -6.10
C VAL A 92 16.30 1.16 -5.70
N PHE A 93 17.32 1.13 -4.82
CA PHE A 93 18.05 -0.08 -4.49
C PHE A 93 17.23 -1.09 -3.65
N ASP A 94 16.64 -0.64 -2.54
CA ASP A 94 15.91 -1.53 -1.61
C ASP A 94 14.40 -1.59 -1.90
N GLY A 95 13.83 -0.55 -2.49
CA GLY A 95 12.38 -0.43 -2.71
C GLY A 95 11.93 -0.86 -4.10
N LEU A 96 12.60 -0.39 -5.16
CA LEU A 96 12.04 -0.36 -6.51
C LEU A 96 12.80 -1.16 -7.58
N THR A 97 13.85 -1.89 -7.22
CA THR A 97 14.62 -2.73 -8.16
C THR A 97 14.36 -4.20 -7.90
N ASP A 98 13.99 -4.94 -8.94
CA ASP A 98 13.88 -6.39 -8.84
C ASP A 98 15.28 -7.00 -8.73
N VAL A 99 15.50 -7.81 -7.70
CA VAL A 99 16.82 -8.37 -7.42
C VAL A 99 17.25 -9.36 -8.50
N TYR A 100 16.33 -10.05 -9.16
CA TYR A 100 16.63 -11.14 -10.07
C TYR A 100 16.84 -10.65 -11.50
N ASN A 101 15.98 -9.75 -11.96
CA ASN A 101 16.01 -9.21 -13.31
C ASN A 101 16.84 -7.92 -13.42
N LYS A 102 17.21 -7.29 -12.28
CA LYS A 102 17.97 -6.02 -12.22
C LYS A 102 17.31 -4.88 -13.00
N ILE A 103 15.98 -4.84 -12.99
CA ILE A 103 15.15 -3.82 -13.64
C ILE A 103 14.24 -3.15 -12.61
N HIS A 104 13.74 -1.96 -12.96
CA HIS A 104 12.80 -1.24 -12.12
C HIS A 104 11.43 -1.95 -12.07
N MET A 105 10.66 -1.79 -10.99
CA MET A 105 9.28 -2.32 -10.90
C MET A 105 8.40 -1.89 -12.08
N GLY A 106 8.65 -0.70 -12.63
CA GLY A 106 7.98 -0.21 -13.83
C GLY A 106 8.25 -1.03 -15.09
N ASN A 107 9.43 -1.64 -15.23
CA ASN A 107 9.71 -2.57 -16.33
C ASN A 107 8.98 -3.91 -16.17
N CYS A 108 8.80 -4.38 -14.92
CA CYS A 108 7.95 -5.54 -14.65
C CYS A 108 6.48 -5.25 -15.01
N ALA A 109 6.01 -4.04 -14.72
CA ALA A 109 4.67 -3.58 -15.09
C ALA A 109 4.48 -3.56 -16.62
N GLU A 110 5.47 -3.09 -17.39
CA GLU A 110 5.48 -3.16 -18.87
C GLU A 110 5.42 -4.61 -19.38
N ASN A 111 6.12 -5.54 -18.73
CA ASN A 111 6.06 -6.95 -19.08
C ASN A 111 4.63 -7.51 -18.92
N THR A 112 3.93 -7.18 -17.83
CA THR A 112 2.51 -7.56 -17.68
C THR A 112 1.61 -6.85 -18.70
N ALA A 113 1.84 -5.56 -18.98
CA ALA A 113 1.10 -4.81 -19.99
C ALA A 113 1.16 -5.52 -21.35
N LYS A 114 2.38 -5.95 -21.75
CA LYS A 114 2.61 -6.72 -22.97
C LYS A 114 1.91 -8.08 -22.94
N LYS A 115 2.10 -8.88 -21.89
CA LYS A 115 1.52 -10.24 -21.78
C LYS A 115 -0.01 -10.24 -21.84
N LEU A 116 -0.65 -9.23 -21.25
CA LEU A 116 -2.11 -9.13 -21.17
C LEU A 116 -2.74 -8.18 -22.20
N ALA A 117 -1.93 -7.64 -23.12
CA ALA A 117 -2.32 -6.66 -24.13
C ALA A 117 -3.06 -5.45 -23.54
N ILE A 118 -2.56 -4.92 -22.41
CA ILE A 118 -3.09 -3.72 -21.76
C ILE A 118 -2.40 -2.51 -22.38
N THR A 119 -3.15 -1.72 -23.11
CA THR A 119 -2.62 -0.59 -23.89
C THR A 119 -2.32 0.63 -23.00
N ARG A 120 -1.50 1.54 -23.53
CA ARG A 120 -1.26 2.86 -22.93
C ARG A 120 -2.56 3.61 -22.65
N GLN A 121 -3.49 3.63 -23.61
CA GLN A 121 -4.76 4.34 -23.48
C GLN A 121 -5.58 3.80 -22.30
N GLN A 122 -5.66 2.48 -22.15
CA GLN A 122 -6.37 1.86 -21.03
C GLN A 122 -5.76 2.23 -19.66
N GLN A 123 -4.42 2.30 -19.58
CA GLN A 123 -3.74 2.70 -18.35
C GLN A 123 -3.97 4.18 -18.01
N ASP A 124 -3.97 5.04 -19.03
CA ASP A 124 -4.24 6.46 -18.84
C ASP A 124 -5.70 6.72 -18.45
N ASP A 125 -6.65 6.08 -19.10
CA ASP A 125 -8.08 6.18 -18.76
C ASP A 125 -8.34 5.72 -17.33
N TYR A 126 -7.71 4.62 -16.91
CA TYR A 126 -7.78 4.13 -15.54
C TYR A 126 -7.21 5.14 -14.55
N ALA A 127 -6.01 5.67 -14.80
CA ALA A 127 -5.37 6.65 -13.93
C ALA A 127 -6.23 7.91 -13.79
N ILE A 128 -6.72 8.46 -14.91
CA ILE A 128 -7.62 9.61 -14.92
C ILE A 128 -8.89 9.32 -14.10
N SER A 129 -9.44 8.11 -14.20
CA SER A 129 -10.57 7.68 -13.37
C SER A 129 -10.20 7.67 -11.89
N SER A 130 -9.05 7.12 -11.52
CA SER A 130 -8.56 7.08 -10.13
C SER A 130 -8.43 8.49 -9.54
N TYR A 131 -7.80 9.43 -10.26
CA TYR A 131 -7.71 10.83 -9.85
C TYR A 131 -9.07 11.51 -9.68
N LYS A 132 -10.01 11.27 -10.61
CA LYS A 132 -11.38 11.80 -10.50
C LYS A 132 -12.13 11.21 -9.30
N ARG A 133 -11.99 9.92 -9.04
CA ARG A 133 -12.60 9.25 -7.89
C ARG A 133 -12.04 9.77 -6.56
N SER A 134 -10.72 9.97 -6.46
CA SER A 134 -10.11 10.59 -5.28
C SER A 134 -10.61 12.01 -5.05
N ALA A 135 -10.64 12.84 -6.10
CA ALA A 135 -11.15 14.21 -5.99
C ALA A 135 -12.62 14.24 -5.53
N ALA A 136 -13.47 13.39 -6.11
CA ALA A 136 -14.88 13.27 -5.72
C ALA A 136 -15.04 12.76 -4.27
N ALA A 137 -14.21 11.81 -3.83
CA ALA A 137 -14.24 11.29 -2.47
C ALA A 137 -13.82 12.36 -1.44
N TYR A 138 -12.85 13.21 -1.78
CA TYR A 138 -12.50 14.38 -0.95
C TYR A 138 -13.61 15.41 -0.90
N GLU A 139 -14.22 15.76 -2.04
CA GLU A 139 -15.36 16.67 -2.10
C GLU A 139 -16.54 16.15 -1.26
N ALA A 140 -16.80 14.84 -1.32
CA ALA A 140 -17.83 14.15 -0.53
C ALA A 140 -17.41 13.85 0.91
N LYS A 141 -16.20 14.24 1.35
CA LYS A 141 -15.66 14.03 2.71
C LYS A 141 -15.62 12.57 3.16
N VAL A 142 -15.42 11.65 2.21
CA VAL A 142 -15.37 10.20 2.49
C VAL A 142 -14.23 9.84 3.46
N PHE A 143 -13.11 10.55 3.39
CA PHE A 143 -11.91 10.27 4.18
C PHE A 143 -11.90 10.91 5.58
N LEU A 144 -12.98 11.59 5.98
CA LEU A 144 -13.01 12.40 7.21
C LEU A 144 -12.70 11.57 8.46
N ASP A 145 -13.21 10.35 8.54
CA ASP A 145 -13.08 9.49 9.71
C ASP A 145 -11.79 8.64 9.70
N GLU A 146 -11.05 8.60 8.58
CA GLU A 146 -9.81 7.81 8.46
C GLU A 146 -8.52 8.65 8.49
N LEU A 147 -8.61 9.96 8.29
CA LEU A 147 -7.46 10.87 8.30
C LEU A 147 -7.31 11.61 9.63
N VAL A 148 -6.06 11.69 10.10
CA VAL A 148 -5.68 12.52 11.25
C VAL A 148 -4.80 13.67 10.75
N PRO A 149 -5.22 14.95 10.91
CA PRO A 149 -4.41 16.07 10.44
C PRO A 149 -3.04 16.14 11.13
N VAL A 150 -2.00 16.42 10.34
CA VAL A 150 -0.61 16.49 10.81
C VAL A 150 -0.12 17.95 10.80
N PRO A 151 0.14 18.55 11.98
CA PRO A 151 0.77 19.87 12.05
C PRO A 151 2.28 19.76 11.81
N VAL A 152 2.77 20.41 10.76
CA VAL A 152 4.20 20.46 10.43
C VAL A 152 4.80 21.81 10.88
N PRO A 153 5.71 21.81 11.87
CA PRO A 153 6.36 23.03 12.35
C PRO A 153 7.07 23.80 11.24
N GLN A 154 6.89 25.11 11.22
CA GLN A 154 7.57 26.01 10.28
C GLN A 154 8.76 26.71 10.95
N LYS A 155 9.61 27.37 10.14
CA LYS A 155 10.71 28.18 10.66
C LYS A 155 10.19 29.28 11.59
N ARG A 156 11.06 29.73 12.51
CA ARG A 156 10.76 30.53 13.71
C ARG A 156 9.69 31.62 13.48
N GLY A 157 8.56 31.48 14.19
CA GLY A 157 7.48 32.47 14.28
C GLY A 157 6.27 32.22 13.37
N ALA A 158 6.40 31.38 12.33
CA ALA A 158 5.27 31.04 11.47
C ALA A 158 4.37 29.96 12.11
N PRO A 159 3.03 30.01 11.91
CA PRO A 159 2.13 28.95 12.35
C PRO A 159 2.46 27.63 11.63
N PRO A 160 2.17 26.47 12.25
CA PRO A 160 2.37 25.18 11.59
C PRO A 160 1.49 25.07 10.35
N ILE A 161 2.01 24.43 9.30
CA ILE A 161 1.19 24.03 8.15
C ILE A 161 0.44 22.77 8.55
N ILE A 162 -0.88 22.77 8.42
CA ILE A 162 -1.71 21.62 8.73
C ILE A 162 -1.95 20.83 7.45
N PHE A 163 -1.46 19.59 7.42
CA PHE A 163 -1.78 18.64 6.37
C PHE A 163 -2.98 17.82 6.80
N SER A 164 -4.16 18.11 6.24
CA SER A 164 -5.44 17.47 6.56
C SER A 164 -6.03 16.66 5.40
N GLU A 165 -5.38 16.67 4.25
CA GLU A 165 -5.80 15.99 3.03
C GLU A 165 -4.57 15.45 2.30
N ASP A 166 -4.74 14.38 1.52
CA ASP A 166 -3.70 13.84 0.65
C ASP A 166 -3.32 14.89 -0.40
N GLU A 167 -2.03 14.96 -0.71
CA GLU A 167 -1.52 15.98 -1.62
C GLU A 167 -1.64 15.59 -3.10
N GLU A 168 -1.49 14.30 -3.40
CA GLU A 168 -1.20 13.81 -4.75
C GLU A 168 -2.37 14.03 -5.71
N TYR A 169 -3.61 13.84 -5.26
CA TYR A 169 -4.79 13.86 -6.14
C TYR A 169 -5.02 15.24 -6.79
N LYS A 170 -4.42 16.28 -6.22
CA LYS A 170 -4.44 17.67 -6.72
C LYS A 170 -3.35 17.95 -7.74
N LYS A 171 -2.29 17.13 -7.79
CA LYS A 171 -1.09 17.32 -8.61
C LYS A 171 -1.23 16.71 -10.02
N ILE A 172 -2.40 16.86 -10.65
CA ILE A 172 -2.68 16.35 -11.98
C ILE A 172 -2.97 17.45 -13.00
N ASN A 173 -2.46 17.28 -14.21
CA ASN A 173 -2.85 18.05 -15.39
C ASN A 173 -3.45 17.11 -16.44
N PHE A 174 -4.79 17.07 -16.51
CA PHE A 174 -5.52 16.19 -17.42
C PHE A 174 -5.22 16.47 -18.91
N GLU A 175 -4.97 17.72 -19.29
CA GLU A 175 -4.70 18.11 -20.69
C GLU A 175 -3.34 17.61 -21.19
N LYS A 176 -2.39 17.42 -20.27
CA LYS A 176 -1.03 16.94 -20.59
C LYS A 176 -0.88 15.44 -20.35
N PHE A 177 -1.88 14.78 -19.76
CA PHE A 177 -1.78 13.40 -19.30
C PHE A 177 -1.42 12.42 -20.43
N ASN A 178 -2.14 12.50 -21.55
CA ASN A 178 -1.89 11.64 -22.72
C ASN A 178 -0.60 11.99 -23.49
N LYS A 179 0.08 13.10 -23.14
CA LYS A 179 1.36 13.53 -23.75
C LYS A 179 2.57 13.12 -22.92
N LEU A 180 2.38 12.52 -21.75
CA LEU A 180 3.48 12.07 -20.91
C LEU A 180 4.28 10.98 -21.61
N ALA A 181 5.60 11.12 -21.58
CA ALA A 181 6.54 10.12 -22.09
C ALA A 181 6.55 8.89 -21.17
N THR A 182 6.84 7.74 -21.77
CA THR A 182 7.06 6.49 -21.03
C THR A 182 8.43 6.54 -20.36
N VAL A 183 8.47 6.23 -19.07
CA VAL A 183 9.66 6.51 -18.24
C VAL A 183 10.53 5.27 -17.99
N PHE A 184 9.95 4.07 -18.13
CA PHE A 184 10.66 2.81 -17.86
C PHE A 184 11.11 2.07 -19.13
N GLN A 185 10.38 2.24 -20.23
CA GLN A 185 10.66 1.58 -21.50
C GLN A 185 10.51 2.57 -22.67
N LYS A 186 11.57 2.67 -23.49
CA LYS A 186 11.61 3.59 -24.64
C LYS A 186 10.75 3.09 -25.80
N GLU A 187 10.92 1.84 -26.19
CA GLU A 187 10.21 1.25 -27.32
C GLU A 187 8.89 0.62 -26.86
N ASN A 188 7.77 1.05 -27.46
CA ASN A 188 6.43 0.51 -27.17
C ASN A 188 6.07 0.49 -25.67
N GLY A 189 6.60 1.45 -24.90
CA GLY A 189 6.26 1.61 -23.50
C GLY A 189 4.81 2.07 -23.32
N THR A 190 4.26 1.79 -22.14
CA THR A 190 2.90 2.13 -21.76
C THR A 190 2.83 2.81 -20.38
N VAL A 191 3.83 2.61 -19.54
CA VAL A 191 3.87 3.16 -18.18
C VAL A 191 4.52 4.54 -18.16
N THR A 192 3.82 5.50 -17.56
CA THR A 192 4.25 6.90 -17.40
C THR A 192 4.20 7.32 -15.94
N ALA A 193 4.76 8.50 -15.63
CA ALA A 193 4.62 9.09 -14.31
C ALA A 193 3.15 9.38 -13.91
N GLY A 194 2.24 9.57 -14.88
CA GLY A 194 0.84 9.85 -14.58
C GLY A 194 0.02 8.60 -14.26
N ASN A 195 0.38 7.45 -14.83
CA ASN A 195 -0.34 6.18 -14.66
C ASN A 195 0.41 5.16 -13.77
N ALA A 196 1.49 5.60 -13.15
CA ALA A 196 2.20 4.91 -12.07
C ALA A 196 1.86 5.56 -10.73
N SER A 197 2.01 4.82 -9.63
CA SER A 197 2.02 5.45 -8.31
C SER A 197 3.26 6.34 -8.11
N THR A 198 3.12 7.35 -7.26
CA THR A 198 4.22 8.26 -6.91
C THR A 198 5.00 7.79 -5.68
N LEU A 199 6.12 8.46 -5.39
CA LEU A 199 6.88 8.26 -4.16
C LEU A 199 6.32 9.22 -3.11
N ASN A 200 5.94 8.69 -1.95
CA ASN A 200 5.19 9.47 -0.97
C ASN A 200 5.62 9.12 0.47
N ASP A 201 5.21 9.97 1.40
CA ASP A 201 5.35 9.75 2.84
C ASP A 201 3.99 9.49 3.47
N GLY A 202 3.93 8.63 4.49
CA GLY A 202 2.72 8.45 5.29
C GLY A 202 2.73 7.21 6.17
N ALA A 203 1.74 7.12 7.05
CA ALA A 203 1.54 5.99 7.96
C ALA A 203 0.05 5.71 8.16
N ALA A 204 -0.27 4.43 8.39
CA ALA A 204 -1.62 3.96 8.72
C ALA A 204 -1.53 2.87 9.79
N ALA A 205 -2.47 2.84 10.73
CA ALA A 205 -2.49 1.87 11.82
C ALA A 205 -3.92 1.47 12.21
N LEU A 206 -4.05 0.24 12.68
CA LEU A 206 -5.29 -0.35 13.18
C LEU A 206 -5.05 -0.90 14.58
N VAL A 207 -6.07 -0.79 15.44
CA VAL A 207 -6.12 -1.53 16.71
C VAL A 207 -6.93 -2.79 16.50
N LEU A 208 -6.29 -3.94 16.61
CA LEU A 208 -6.92 -5.25 16.51
C LEU A 208 -7.07 -5.85 17.91
N MET A 209 -8.18 -6.53 18.14
CA MET A 209 -8.49 -7.17 19.41
C MET A 209 -9.29 -8.45 19.20
N THR A 210 -9.22 -9.37 20.17
CA THR A 210 -10.18 -10.48 20.23
C THR A 210 -11.59 -9.94 20.55
N ALA A 211 -12.62 -10.72 20.21
CA ALA A 211 -14.00 -10.36 20.56
C ALA A 211 -14.17 -10.20 22.09
N ASP A 212 -13.55 -11.11 22.86
CA ASP A 212 -13.59 -11.07 24.33
C ASP A 212 -12.92 -9.80 24.89
N ALA A 213 -11.78 -9.37 24.31
CA ALA A 213 -11.14 -8.13 24.71
C ALA A 213 -11.98 -6.89 24.36
N ALA A 214 -12.63 -6.88 23.18
CA ALA A 214 -13.54 -5.81 22.80
C ALA A 214 -14.71 -5.68 23.79
N GLN A 215 -15.31 -6.82 24.17
CA GLN A 215 -16.38 -6.88 25.16
C GLN A 215 -15.90 -6.44 26.55
N ARG A 216 -14.75 -6.97 27.00
CA ARG A 216 -14.14 -6.64 28.30
C ARG A 216 -13.82 -5.15 28.43
N LEU A 217 -13.39 -4.51 27.35
CA LEU A 217 -13.06 -3.08 27.30
C LEU A 217 -14.27 -2.18 26.95
N ASN A 218 -15.44 -2.78 26.69
CA ASN A 218 -16.66 -2.08 26.28
C ASN A 218 -16.45 -1.13 25.08
N VAL A 219 -15.76 -1.62 24.05
CA VAL A 219 -15.52 -0.89 22.80
C VAL A 219 -16.29 -1.50 21.65
N LYS A 220 -16.72 -0.67 20.70
CA LYS A 220 -17.45 -1.11 19.50
C LYS A 220 -16.47 -1.45 18.37
N PRO A 221 -16.39 -2.71 17.91
CA PRO A 221 -15.59 -3.07 16.73
C PRO A 221 -16.10 -2.36 15.47
N LEU A 222 -15.20 -1.96 14.58
CA LEU A 222 -15.54 -1.37 13.27
C LEU A 222 -15.76 -2.43 12.19
N ALA A 223 -15.00 -3.51 12.23
CA ALA A 223 -15.05 -4.61 11.28
C ALA A 223 -14.43 -5.87 11.92
N ARG A 224 -14.71 -7.02 11.32
CA ARG A 224 -14.16 -8.34 11.64
C ARG A 224 -13.24 -8.81 10.52
N VAL A 225 -12.05 -9.28 10.86
CA VAL A 225 -11.19 -9.99 9.90
C VAL A 225 -11.79 -11.38 9.64
N VAL A 226 -12.17 -11.65 8.39
CA VAL A 226 -12.79 -12.92 7.98
C VAL A 226 -11.71 -13.95 7.62
N GLY A 227 -10.70 -13.51 6.87
CA GLY A 227 -9.62 -14.36 6.41
C GLY A 227 -8.53 -13.57 5.72
N TYR A 228 -7.41 -14.23 5.47
CA TYR A 228 -6.26 -13.67 4.78
C TYR A 228 -5.48 -14.78 4.08
N ALA A 229 -4.77 -14.42 3.01
CA ALA A 229 -3.89 -15.29 2.26
C ALA A 229 -2.70 -14.52 1.69
N ASP A 230 -1.59 -15.23 1.48
CA ASP A 230 -0.46 -14.74 0.70
C ASP A 230 -0.38 -15.56 -0.61
N GLY A 231 0.08 -14.91 -1.67
CA GLY A 231 0.35 -15.51 -2.97
C GLY A 231 1.70 -15.07 -3.49
N GLU A 232 2.38 -15.94 -4.22
CA GLU A 232 3.66 -15.65 -4.87
C GLU A 232 3.60 -16.23 -6.30
N CYS A 233 4.25 -15.55 -7.24
CA CYS A 233 4.51 -15.97 -8.61
C CYS A 233 5.93 -15.57 -9.00
N ASP A 234 6.30 -15.69 -10.27
CA ASP A 234 7.61 -15.25 -10.73
C ASP A 234 7.86 -13.76 -10.39
N PRO A 235 9.08 -13.37 -9.98
CA PRO A 235 9.36 -12.01 -9.51
C PRO A 235 8.98 -10.89 -10.48
N ILE A 236 9.17 -11.11 -11.78
CA ILE A 236 8.79 -10.15 -12.84
C ILE A 236 7.27 -10.05 -13.04
N ASP A 237 6.53 -11.06 -12.59
CA ASP A 237 5.08 -11.16 -12.72
C ASP A 237 4.35 -10.77 -11.43
N PHE A 238 5.02 -10.09 -10.48
CA PHE A 238 4.39 -9.54 -9.28
C PHE A 238 3.11 -8.72 -9.55
N PRO A 239 2.91 -8.00 -10.69
CA PRO A 239 1.66 -7.30 -10.96
C PRO A 239 0.41 -8.19 -10.93
N ILE A 240 0.55 -9.49 -11.22
CA ILE A 240 -0.56 -10.46 -11.22
C ILE A 240 -0.60 -11.32 -9.95
N ALA A 241 0.33 -11.15 -9.01
CA ALA A 241 0.33 -11.87 -7.75
C ALA A 241 -0.98 -11.71 -6.92
N PRO A 242 -1.70 -10.56 -6.95
CA PRO A 242 -3.01 -10.47 -6.32
C PRO A 242 -4.03 -11.47 -6.89
N ALA A 243 -3.96 -11.79 -8.19
CA ALA A 243 -4.76 -12.83 -8.82
C ALA A 243 -4.37 -14.25 -8.41
N VAL A 244 -3.25 -14.44 -7.70
CA VAL A 244 -2.87 -15.69 -7.03
C VAL A 244 -3.36 -15.71 -5.57
N ALA A 245 -3.26 -14.58 -4.86
CA ALA A 245 -3.62 -14.48 -3.45
C ALA A 245 -5.14 -14.44 -3.20
N ILE A 246 -5.90 -13.71 -4.04
CA ILE A 246 -7.34 -13.54 -3.89
C ILE A 246 -8.10 -14.87 -4.02
N PRO A 247 -7.87 -15.73 -5.03
CA PRO A 247 -8.57 -17.01 -5.11
C PRO A 247 -8.35 -17.89 -3.88
N LYS A 248 -7.10 -17.95 -3.37
CA LYS A 248 -6.79 -18.68 -2.13
C LYS A 248 -7.55 -18.12 -0.92
N LEU A 249 -7.68 -16.80 -0.84
CA LEU A 249 -8.46 -16.14 0.21
C LEU A 249 -9.94 -16.51 0.11
N LEU A 250 -10.53 -16.41 -1.08
CA LEU A 250 -11.95 -16.74 -1.32
C LEU A 250 -12.24 -18.21 -1.02
N GLU A 251 -11.37 -19.12 -1.46
CA GLU A 251 -11.46 -20.54 -1.13
C GLU A 251 -11.41 -20.78 0.39
N LYS A 252 -10.43 -20.17 1.07
CA LYS A 252 -10.25 -20.31 2.53
C LYS A 252 -11.44 -19.76 3.32
N THR A 253 -12.10 -18.70 2.86
CA THR A 253 -13.26 -18.12 3.54
C THR A 253 -14.59 -18.73 3.09
N GLY A 254 -14.62 -19.46 1.97
CA GLY A 254 -15.84 -19.96 1.35
C GLY A 254 -16.74 -18.87 0.76
N VAL A 255 -16.23 -17.64 0.63
CA VAL A 255 -16.98 -16.48 0.11
C VAL A 255 -16.82 -16.40 -1.40
N LYS A 256 -17.92 -16.18 -2.13
CA LYS A 256 -17.86 -16.01 -3.58
C LYS A 256 -17.47 -14.58 -3.94
N LYS A 257 -16.85 -14.39 -5.12
CA LYS A 257 -16.41 -13.05 -5.56
C LYS A 257 -17.59 -12.08 -5.71
N GLU A 258 -18.77 -12.60 -6.04
CA GLU A 258 -19.99 -11.81 -6.23
C GLU A 258 -20.52 -11.21 -4.92
N ASP A 259 -20.21 -11.87 -3.78
CA ASP A 259 -20.62 -11.45 -2.43
C ASP A 259 -19.69 -10.37 -1.84
N VAL A 260 -18.61 -10.02 -2.54
CA VAL A 260 -17.72 -8.92 -2.15
C VAL A 260 -18.30 -7.60 -2.66
N ALA A 261 -18.56 -6.69 -1.72
CA ALA A 261 -19.16 -5.39 -2.00
C ALA A 261 -18.12 -4.39 -2.53
N MET A 262 -16.88 -4.47 -2.02
CA MET A 262 -15.82 -3.53 -2.35
C MET A 262 -14.46 -4.23 -2.42
N TRP A 263 -13.69 -3.88 -3.44
CA TRP A 263 -12.34 -4.37 -3.67
C TRP A 263 -11.36 -3.20 -3.61
N GLU A 264 -10.36 -3.31 -2.74
CA GLU A 264 -9.21 -2.44 -2.75
C GLU A 264 -8.00 -3.19 -3.33
N ILE A 265 -7.72 -2.97 -4.61
CA ILE A 265 -6.56 -3.54 -5.30
C ILE A 265 -5.51 -2.44 -5.42
N ASN A 266 -4.43 -2.54 -4.63
CA ASN A 266 -3.44 -1.46 -4.56
C ASN A 266 -2.87 -1.12 -5.94
N GLU A 267 -2.95 0.16 -6.30
CA GLU A 267 -2.57 0.68 -7.62
C GLU A 267 -1.08 1.00 -7.68
N ALA A 268 -0.20 0.00 -7.52
CA ALA A 268 1.24 0.23 -7.70
C ALA A 268 1.54 0.85 -9.09
N PHE A 269 0.79 0.39 -10.10
CA PHE A 269 0.64 1.00 -11.41
C PHE A 269 -0.81 0.78 -11.88
N SER A 270 -1.35 1.61 -12.78
CA SER A 270 -2.67 1.39 -13.38
C SER A 270 -2.81 -0.01 -14.00
N VAL A 271 -1.75 -0.49 -14.67
CA VAL A 271 -1.74 -1.84 -15.26
C VAL A 271 -1.97 -2.95 -14.23
N VAL A 272 -1.54 -2.77 -12.97
CA VAL A 272 -1.74 -3.76 -11.90
C VAL A 272 -3.22 -3.91 -11.60
N ALA A 273 -3.94 -2.79 -11.42
CA ALA A 273 -5.37 -2.82 -11.16
C ALA A 273 -6.14 -3.42 -12.34
N ILE A 274 -5.83 -2.97 -13.57
CA ILE A 274 -6.47 -3.47 -14.80
C ILE A 274 -6.22 -4.97 -14.98
N ALA A 275 -4.98 -5.44 -14.78
CA ALA A 275 -4.62 -6.84 -14.93
C ALA A 275 -5.41 -7.73 -13.97
N ASN A 276 -5.49 -7.37 -12.69
CA ASN A 276 -6.21 -8.15 -11.70
C ASN A 276 -7.72 -8.08 -11.89
N GLN A 277 -8.27 -6.94 -12.30
CA GLN A 277 -9.68 -6.83 -12.72
C GLN A 277 -10.00 -7.80 -13.86
N LYS A 278 -9.15 -7.85 -14.90
CA LYS A 278 -9.32 -8.72 -16.05
C LYS A 278 -9.18 -10.21 -15.69
N MET A 279 -8.15 -10.58 -14.91
CA MET A 279 -7.86 -11.97 -14.58
C MET A 279 -8.88 -12.59 -13.60
N LEU A 280 -9.40 -11.78 -12.67
CA LEU A 280 -10.38 -12.23 -11.69
C LEU A 280 -11.83 -11.97 -12.13
N ASP A 281 -12.01 -11.28 -13.25
CA ASP A 281 -13.31 -10.87 -13.79
C ASP A 281 -14.12 -10.14 -12.71
N LEU A 282 -13.54 -9.04 -12.22
CA LEU A 282 -14.11 -8.18 -11.18
C LEU A 282 -14.92 -7.05 -11.82
N ASP A 283 -16.04 -6.70 -11.18
CA ASP A 283 -16.84 -5.53 -11.53
C ASP A 283 -16.04 -4.23 -11.30
N PRO A 284 -15.70 -3.45 -12.34
CA PRO A 284 -14.90 -2.23 -12.22
C PRO A 284 -15.56 -1.13 -11.38
N THR A 285 -16.88 -1.22 -11.15
CA THR A 285 -17.63 -0.28 -10.30
C THR A 285 -17.44 -0.57 -8.80
N LYS A 286 -16.87 -1.72 -8.45
CA LYS A 286 -16.58 -2.13 -7.07
C LYS A 286 -15.10 -2.07 -6.69
N VAL A 287 -14.21 -1.79 -7.64
CA VAL A 287 -12.75 -1.74 -7.42
C VAL A 287 -12.30 -0.30 -7.24
N ASN A 288 -11.62 0.01 -6.12
CA ASN A 288 -11.00 1.31 -5.81
C ASN A 288 -11.97 2.49 -6.08
N ILE A 289 -13.16 2.42 -5.47
CA ILE A 289 -14.27 3.33 -5.81
C ILE A 289 -14.00 4.78 -5.37
N HIS A 290 -13.08 4.98 -4.42
CA HIS A 290 -12.64 6.29 -3.93
C HIS A 290 -11.22 6.64 -4.43
N GLY A 291 -10.79 5.99 -5.52
CA GLY A 291 -9.44 6.09 -6.08
C GLY A 291 -8.43 5.22 -5.34
N GLY A 292 -7.16 5.36 -5.67
CA GLY A 292 -6.12 4.49 -5.13
C GLY A 292 -4.72 5.08 -5.24
N ALA A 293 -3.71 4.22 -5.13
CA ALA A 293 -2.32 4.65 -4.97
C ALA A 293 -1.75 5.44 -6.18
N VAL A 294 -2.35 5.36 -7.37
CA VAL A 294 -1.97 6.20 -8.52
C VAL A 294 -2.32 7.67 -8.26
N SER A 295 -3.45 7.95 -7.61
CA SER A 295 -3.92 9.32 -7.37
C SER A 295 -3.73 9.81 -5.94
N ILE A 296 -3.67 8.91 -4.96
CA ILE A 296 -3.52 9.22 -3.52
C ILE A 296 -2.04 9.19 -3.11
N GLY A 297 -1.23 8.38 -3.78
CA GLY A 297 0.18 8.14 -3.45
C GLY A 297 0.45 6.77 -2.82
N HIS A 298 1.72 6.36 -2.84
CA HIS A 298 2.16 5.02 -2.45
C HIS A 298 3.39 5.02 -1.51
N PRO A 299 3.23 5.38 -0.22
CA PRO A 299 4.27 5.10 0.78
C PRO A 299 4.33 3.58 1.00
N ILE A 300 5.31 2.93 0.39
CA ILE A 300 5.30 1.48 0.12
C ILE A 300 5.11 0.62 1.38
N GLY A 301 5.77 0.94 2.50
CA GLY A 301 5.59 0.22 3.76
C GLY A 301 4.22 0.38 4.42
N MET A 302 3.46 1.41 4.05
CA MET A 302 2.17 1.79 4.63
C MET A 302 0.97 1.33 3.81
N SER A 303 1.04 1.35 2.48
CA SER A 303 -0.17 1.30 1.65
C SER A 303 -1.02 0.05 1.84
N GLY A 304 -0.42 -1.10 2.13
CA GLY A 304 -1.16 -2.31 2.48
C GLY A 304 -2.05 -2.16 3.74
N ALA A 305 -1.67 -1.32 4.70
CA ALA A 305 -2.52 -0.99 5.85
C ALA A 305 -3.55 0.09 5.51
N ARG A 306 -3.17 1.12 4.74
CA ARG A 306 -4.07 2.21 4.29
C ARG A 306 -5.33 1.65 3.62
N ILE A 307 -5.18 0.72 2.69
CA ILE A 307 -6.34 0.15 1.98
C ILE A 307 -7.26 -0.69 2.88
N VAL A 308 -6.73 -1.26 3.97
CA VAL A 308 -7.55 -1.98 4.96
C VAL A 308 -8.29 -0.99 5.86
N VAL A 309 -7.62 0.08 6.29
CA VAL A 309 -8.27 1.20 6.99
C VAL A 309 -9.42 1.72 6.14
N HIS A 310 -9.18 1.96 4.86
CA HIS A 310 -10.23 2.48 3.97
C HIS A 310 -11.47 1.58 3.93
N LEU A 311 -11.30 0.26 3.75
CA LEU A 311 -12.42 -0.68 3.81
C LEU A 311 -13.15 -0.64 5.17
N CYS A 312 -12.41 -0.53 6.29
CA CYS A 312 -13.02 -0.42 7.62
C CYS A 312 -13.94 0.79 7.76
N HIS A 313 -13.69 1.90 7.03
CA HIS A 313 -14.51 3.10 7.06
C HIS A 313 -15.59 3.12 5.97
N ALA A 314 -15.25 2.70 4.74
CA ALA A 314 -16.12 2.82 3.56
C ALA A 314 -17.23 1.76 3.46
N LEU A 315 -17.00 0.53 3.95
CA LEU A 315 -18.01 -0.53 3.92
C LEU A 315 -19.22 -0.20 4.81
N LYS A 316 -20.40 -0.69 4.41
CA LYS A 316 -21.63 -0.66 5.21
C LYS A 316 -21.79 -1.95 6.01
N LYS A 317 -22.57 -1.89 7.08
CA LYS A 317 -22.80 -3.03 7.99
C LYS A 317 -23.23 -4.29 7.23
N GLY A 318 -22.54 -5.41 7.46
CA GLY A 318 -22.76 -6.70 6.84
C GLY A 318 -22.07 -6.89 5.49
N GLU A 319 -21.51 -5.82 4.90
CA GLU A 319 -20.77 -5.93 3.64
C GLU A 319 -19.37 -6.51 3.88
N LYS A 320 -18.92 -7.31 2.91
CA LYS A 320 -17.57 -7.86 2.88
C LYS A 320 -16.73 -7.07 1.89
N GLY A 321 -15.52 -6.71 2.30
CA GLY A 321 -14.52 -6.10 1.42
C GLY A 321 -13.25 -6.94 1.37
N VAL A 322 -12.58 -6.90 0.23
CA VAL A 322 -11.27 -7.54 0.05
C VAL A 322 -10.25 -6.49 -0.33
N ALA A 323 -9.18 -6.41 0.44
CA ALA A 323 -7.98 -5.64 0.10
C ALA A 323 -6.89 -6.59 -0.38
N SER A 324 -6.17 -6.20 -1.43
CA SER A 324 -5.03 -6.94 -1.94
C SER A 324 -3.93 -6.01 -2.45
N VAL A 325 -2.69 -6.34 -2.12
CA VAL A 325 -1.51 -5.57 -2.48
C VAL A 325 -0.43 -6.51 -2.99
N CYS A 326 0.13 -6.19 -4.15
CA CYS A 326 1.30 -6.87 -4.68
C CYS A 326 2.58 -6.32 -4.03
N ASN A 327 3.68 -7.07 -4.10
CA ASN A 327 5.00 -6.65 -3.61
C ASN A 327 6.11 -7.09 -4.56
N GLY A 328 7.16 -6.26 -4.66
CA GLY A 328 8.39 -6.63 -5.38
C GLY A 328 8.93 -7.99 -4.92
N GLY A 329 9.51 -8.74 -5.85
CA GLY A 329 9.95 -10.13 -5.62
C GLY A 329 8.91 -11.20 -5.98
N GLY A 330 7.71 -10.83 -6.46
CA GLY A 330 6.72 -11.78 -7.00
C GLY A 330 5.48 -12.01 -6.12
N GLY A 331 5.32 -11.26 -5.03
CA GLY A 331 4.36 -11.59 -4.00
C GLY A 331 3.11 -10.73 -3.97
N ALA A 332 2.12 -11.18 -3.19
CA ALA A 332 0.98 -10.41 -2.77
C ALA A 332 0.44 -10.89 -1.42
N SER A 333 -0.17 -9.97 -0.68
CA SER A 333 -1.00 -10.29 0.49
C SER A 333 -2.43 -9.84 0.23
N SER A 334 -3.40 -10.63 0.70
CA SER A 334 -4.82 -10.30 0.62
C SER A 334 -5.52 -10.53 1.96
N ILE A 335 -6.47 -9.67 2.30
CA ILE A 335 -7.28 -9.76 3.51
C ILE A 335 -8.75 -9.47 3.19
N MET A 336 -9.63 -10.25 3.79
CA MET A 336 -11.08 -10.01 3.77
C MET A 336 -11.53 -9.53 5.13
N ILE A 337 -12.32 -8.45 5.13
CA ILE A 337 -12.99 -7.94 6.32
C ILE A 337 -14.51 -7.87 6.08
N GLU A 338 -15.26 -7.89 7.17
CA GLU A 338 -16.71 -7.68 7.18
C GLU A 338 -17.05 -6.59 8.19
N LYS A 339 -17.84 -5.60 7.79
CA LYS A 339 -18.22 -4.45 8.62
C LYS A 339 -19.35 -4.78 9.59
#